data_AF-A0A8E2EBB9-F1
#
_entry.id   AF-A0A8E2EBB9-F1
#
_cell.length_a   1.000
_cell.length_b   1.000
_cell.length_c   1.000
_cell.angle_alpha   90.00
_cell.angle_beta   90.00
_cell.angle_gamma   90.00
#
_symmetry.space_group_name_H-M   'P 1'
#
loop_
_entity.id
_entity.type
_entity.pdbx_description
1 polymer ?
#
loop_
_entity_poly.entity_id
_entity_poly.type
_entity_poly.pdbx_seq_one_letter_code
_entity_poly.pdbx_strand_id
1 'polypeptide(L)'
;MASTPTQSRPISTTSPSLPPPPQPTHPLNFFDLPTELRLKIYRHLLPHGQTIEISPRTIRPYYTPMGSPQSRIQHRLIQRPPDLQHARNVLGTCRRFRDEAADVLYGENVFRFVLSRDALGYKTVGNSFLWLPTSVLRLIWKCEVVIREELHRPEIYRRVRRWLAHTVARLGEGHALRELRVSIQNGDFVQTAPRMFSIQNLRLQAFEPWEGEEEERAKGFQFVVEPLAGLRGVRKVSITGHVEEGLAKAVGEVMGMKVGWGGIGKREYACRNVLRKKRHAIKKTRMMVSTKRFWQPELDWGVVGDEEMGGGQVMVGG
;
A
#
# COMPACT_ATOMS: atom_id res chain seq x y z
N MET A 1 13.07 12.02 104.65
CA MET A 1 12.29 11.23 103.67
C MET A 1 12.58 11.81 102.30
N ALA A 2 13.45 11.17 101.53
CA ALA A 2 13.80 11.59 100.17
C ALA A 2 13.83 10.35 99.29
N SER A 3 12.91 10.31 98.34
CA SER A 3 12.57 9.17 97.49
C SER A 3 13.52 9.10 96.28
N THR A 4 14.24 8.00 96.12
CA THR A 4 15.07 7.72 94.95
C THR A 4 14.21 7.18 93.80
N PRO A 5 14.34 7.69 92.57
CA PRO A 5 13.64 7.15 91.41
C PRO A 5 14.42 5.99 90.78
N THR A 6 13.81 4.82 90.75
CA THR A 6 14.28 3.62 90.06
C THR A 6 14.17 3.82 88.54
N GLN A 7 15.30 4.01 87.85
CA GLN A 7 15.37 4.01 86.39
C GLN A 7 15.25 2.57 85.85
N SER A 8 14.14 2.26 85.20
CA SER A 8 13.96 1.05 84.40
C SER A 8 14.69 1.19 83.06
N ARG A 9 15.65 0.29 82.81
CA ARG A 9 16.35 0.19 81.52
C ARG A 9 15.43 -0.47 80.47
N PRO A 10 15.25 0.11 79.28
CA PRO A 10 14.53 -0.53 78.19
C PRO A 10 15.35 -1.71 77.64
N ILE A 11 14.75 -2.89 77.62
CA ILE A 11 15.32 -4.10 77.02
C ILE A 11 15.25 -3.92 75.50
N SER A 12 16.38 -3.60 74.88
CA SER A 12 16.54 -3.50 73.43
C SER A 12 16.36 -4.89 72.82
N THR A 13 15.14 -5.18 72.36
CA THR A 13 14.81 -6.40 71.61
C THR A 13 15.47 -6.29 70.24
N THR A 14 16.69 -6.84 70.13
CA THR A 14 17.44 -6.93 68.89
C THR A 14 16.68 -7.92 67.99
N SER A 15 15.84 -7.39 67.10
CA SER A 15 15.18 -8.20 66.09
C SER A 15 16.27 -8.89 65.25
N PRO A 16 16.24 -10.23 65.09
CA PRO A 16 17.22 -10.93 64.27
C PRO A 16 17.12 -10.39 62.85
N SER A 17 18.15 -9.66 62.42
CA SER A 17 18.24 -9.13 61.07
C SER A 17 18.26 -10.31 60.10
N LEU A 18 17.18 -10.49 59.34
CA LEU A 18 17.17 -11.46 58.24
C LEU A 18 18.38 -11.19 57.34
N PRO A 19 19.13 -12.23 56.94
CA PRO A 19 20.21 -12.07 55.97
C PRO A 19 19.64 -11.38 54.72
N PRO A 20 20.37 -10.39 54.15
CA PRO A 20 19.90 -9.68 52.97
C PRO A 20 19.65 -10.71 51.86
N PRO A 21 18.52 -10.60 51.12
CA PRO A 21 18.22 -11.53 50.04
C PRO A 21 19.41 -11.56 49.07
N PRO A 22 19.82 -12.75 48.61
CA PRO A 22 20.96 -12.88 47.71
C PRO A 22 20.70 -12.00 46.49
N GLN A 23 21.62 -11.08 46.23
CA GLN A 23 21.51 -10.22 45.05
C GLN A 23 21.56 -11.11 43.81
N PRO A 24 20.65 -10.92 42.83
CA PRO A 24 20.67 -11.69 41.60
C PRO A 24 22.04 -11.51 40.93
N THR A 25 22.79 -12.60 40.81
CA THR A 25 24.19 -12.60 40.33
C THR A 25 24.31 -12.27 38.84
N HIS A 26 23.19 -12.28 38.11
CA HIS A 26 23.15 -11.94 36.70
C HIS A 26 22.01 -10.96 36.41
N PRO A 27 22.27 -9.90 35.62
CA PRO A 27 21.19 -9.07 35.10
C PRO A 27 20.28 -9.94 34.22
N LEU A 28 18.98 -9.77 34.37
CA LEU A 28 17.98 -10.45 33.55
C LEU A 28 18.19 -10.07 32.08
N ASN A 29 18.55 -11.04 31.22
CA ASN A 29 18.69 -10.73 29.80
C ASN A 29 17.31 -10.62 29.17
N PHE A 30 17.17 -9.69 28.21
CA PHE A 30 15.91 -9.52 27.50
C PHE A 30 15.42 -10.81 26.82
N PHE A 31 16.33 -11.64 26.32
CA PHE A 31 16.00 -12.90 25.65
C PHE A 31 15.71 -14.08 26.58
N ASP A 32 15.90 -13.91 27.89
CA ASP A 32 15.48 -14.88 28.91
C ASP A 32 13.97 -14.73 29.22
N LEU A 33 13.36 -13.63 28.77
CA LEU A 33 11.91 -13.44 28.85
C LEU A 33 11.16 -14.36 27.87
N PRO A 34 10.02 -14.95 28.27
CA PRO A 34 9.11 -15.63 27.36
C PRO A 34 8.72 -14.75 26.17
N THR A 35 8.54 -15.37 25.00
CA THR A 35 8.24 -14.67 23.73
C THR A 35 6.99 -13.79 23.85
N GLU A 36 5.99 -14.21 24.63
CA GLU A 36 4.76 -13.45 24.87
C GLU A 36 5.03 -12.11 25.55
N LEU A 37 5.93 -12.10 26.55
CA LEU A 37 6.34 -10.87 27.24
C LEU A 37 7.16 -9.98 26.32
N ARG A 38 8.06 -10.56 25.51
CA ARG A 38 8.86 -9.81 24.53
C ARG A 38 7.97 -9.14 23.46
N LEU A 39 6.97 -9.85 22.94
CA LEU A 39 5.97 -9.30 22.02
C LEU A 39 5.13 -8.19 22.67
N LYS A 40 4.75 -8.31 23.95
CA LYS A 40 4.10 -7.21 24.68
C LYS A 40 5.00 -5.97 24.76
N ILE A 41 6.29 -6.15 25.05
CA ILE A 41 7.25 -5.04 25.06
C ILE A 41 7.36 -4.41 23.67
N TYR A 42 7.45 -5.21 22.60
CA TYR A 42 7.47 -4.68 21.23
C TYR A 42 6.21 -3.89 20.87
N ARG A 43 5.01 -4.34 21.27
CA ARG A 43 3.76 -3.56 21.05
C ARG A 43 3.76 -2.22 21.78
N HIS A 44 4.40 -2.12 22.94
CA HIS A 44 4.56 -0.83 23.62
C HIS A 44 5.58 0.10 22.94
N LEU A 45 6.60 -0.46 22.27
CA LEU A 45 7.66 0.31 21.61
C LEU A 45 7.38 0.64 20.15
N LEU A 46 6.54 -0.15 19.48
CA LEU A 46 6.30 -0.08 18.04
C LEU A 46 4.84 0.26 17.75
N PRO A 47 4.57 1.02 16.67
CA PRO A 47 3.23 1.15 16.13
C PRO A 47 2.64 -0.23 15.84
N HIS A 48 1.41 -0.46 16.30
CA HIS A 48 0.66 -1.70 16.04
C HIS A 48 -0.84 -1.37 15.93
N GLY A 49 -1.57 -2.12 15.10
CA GLY A 49 -3.00 -1.88 14.86
C GLY A 49 -3.33 -0.53 14.19
N GLN A 50 -2.34 0.16 13.65
CA GLN A 50 -2.50 1.47 12.99
C GLN A 50 -2.50 1.33 11.46
N THR A 51 -2.95 2.39 10.78
CA THR A 51 -2.82 2.52 9.33
C THR A 51 -1.59 3.37 9.02
N ILE A 52 -0.58 2.75 8.42
CA ILE A 52 0.66 3.41 8.01
C ILE A 52 0.50 3.79 6.53
N GLU A 53 0.24 5.07 6.27
CA GLU A 53 0.13 5.58 4.91
C GLU A 53 1.52 5.77 4.27
N ILE A 54 1.67 5.21 3.07
CA ILE A 54 2.84 5.36 2.21
C ILE A 54 2.38 6.07 0.94
N SER A 55 2.39 7.40 1.01
CA SER A 55 2.00 8.28 -0.10
C SER A 55 3.09 9.30 -0.44
N PRO A 56 3.12 9.83 -1.68
CA PRO A 56 4.03 10.91 -2.07
C PRO A 56 3.96 12.13 -1.15
N ARG A 57 2.79 12.38 -0.54
CA ARG A 57 2.58 13.49 0.40
C ARG A 57 3.20 13.24 1.77
N THR A 58 3.11 12.01 2.28
CA THR A 58 3.71 11.64 3.57
C THR A 58 5.23 11.70 3.52
N ILE A 59 5.83 11.40 2.36
CA ILE A 59 7.27 11.49 2.14
C ILE A 59 7.57 12.82 1.45
N ARG A 60 7.61 13.92 2.20
CA ARG A 60 7.81 15.27 1.64
C ARG A 60 8.96 15.25 0.62
N PRO A 61 8.74 15.60 -0.65
CA PRO A 61 9.82 16.00 -1.51
C PRO A 61 10.22 17.41 -1.06
N TYR A 62 10.96 17.51 0.05
CA TYR A 62 11.81 18.69 0.19
C TYR A 62 12.81 18.61 -0.95
N TYR A 63 12.64 19.54 -1.87
CA TYR A 63 13.59 20.00 -2.86
C TYR A 63 15.03 19.86 -2.33
N THR A 64 15.63 18.70 -2.54
CA THR A 64 17.07 18.54 -2.50
C THR A 64 17.49 18.57 -3.95
N PRO A 65 17.82 19.75 -4.50
CA PRO A 65 18.44 19.82 -5.80
C PRO A 65 19.74 18.99 -5.71
N MET A 66 19.96 18.11 -6.68
CA MET A 66 21.26 17.42 -6.87
C MET A 66 21.75 16.50 -5.75
N GLY A 67 20.95 15.50 -5.36
CA GLY A 67 21.43 14.35 -4.57
C GLY A 67 21.41 13.03 -5.35
N SER A 68 22.46 12.21 -5.19
CA SER A 68 22.56 10.83 -5.70
C SER A 68 21.31 9.98 -5.34
N PRO A 69 20.99 8.91 -6.08
CA PRO A 69 19.87 8.02 -5.74
C PRO A 69 19.85 7.53 -4.29
N GLN A 70 21.02 7.37 -3.65
CA GLN A 70 21.16 6.98 -2.24
C GLN A 70 20.75 8.08 -1.25
N SER A 71 21.07 9.35 -1.51
CA SER A 71 20.66 10.47 -0.64
C SER A 71 19.14 10.67 -0.68
N ARG A 72 18.48 10.34 -1.80
CA ARG A 72 17.02 10.25 -1.89
C ARG A 72 16.45 9.15 -1.00
N ILE A 73 17.05 7.97 -0.95
CA ILE A 73 16.58 6.87 -0.08
C ILE A 73 16.76 7.24 1.41
N GLN A 74 17.89 7.85 1.77
CA GLN A 74 18.14 8.30 3.16
C GLN A 74 17.13 9.36 3.61
N HIS A 75 16.84 10.38 2.79
CA HIS A 75 15.85 11.41 3.15
C HIS A 75 14.42 10.86 3.28
N ARG A 76 14.04 9.88 2.45
CA ARG A 76 12.74 9.19 2.54
C ARG A 76 12.57 8.35 3.80
N LEU A 77 13.68 7.96 4.44
CA LEU A 77 13.67 7.23 5.71
C LEU A 77 13.63 8.19 6.93
N ILE A 78 13.98 9.46 6.75
CA ILE A 78 14.08 10.48 7.83
C ILE A 78 12.76 11.24 8.03
N GLN A 79 11.93 11.40 6.99
CA GLN A 79 10.64 12.11 7.08
C GLN A 79 9.45 11.19 7.31
N ARG A 80 9.72 10.01 7.89
CA ARG A 80 8.65 9.14 8.36
C ARG A 80 7.95 9.80 9.56
N PRO A 81 6.69 9.44 9.85
CA PRO A 81 6.05 9.82 11.11
C PRO A 81 7.07 9.63 12.24
N PRO A 82 7.22 10.60 13.17
CA PRO A 82 8.21 10.51 14.27
C PRO A 82 8.12 9.17 15.02
N ASP A 83 6.92 8.59 15.03
CA ASP A 83 6.57 7.29 15.59
C ASP A 83 7.37 6.10 14.99
N LEU A 84 7.88 6.21 13.77
CA LEU A 84 8.67 5.16 13.10
C LEU A 84 10.19 5.25 13.37
N GLN A 85 10.67 6.32 14.00
CA GLN A 85 12.10 6.45 14.32
C GLN A 85 12.54 5.42 15.36
N HIS A 86 11.73 5.21 16.40
CA HIS A 86 11.96 4.18 17.41
C HIS A 86 11.99 2.78 16.79
N ALA A 87 11.05 2.51 15.88
CA ALA A 87 10.98 1.24 15.16
C ALA A 87 12.27 0.94 14.39
N ARG A 88 12.88 1.94 13.76
CA ARG A 88 14.16 1.77 13.05
C ARG A 88 15.27 1.33 14.00
N ASN A 89 15.38 1.95 15.18
CA ASN A 89 16.42 1.62 16.13
C ASN A 89 16.26 0.18 16.62
N VAL A 90 15.03 -0.24 16.95
CA VAL A 90 14.72 -1.62 17.38
C VAL A 90 15.06 -2.62 16.28
N LEU A 91 14.62 -2.39 15.03
CA LEU A 91 14.91 -3.27 13.88
C LEU A 91 16.41 -3.30 13.50
N GLY A 92 17.16 -2.29 13.92
CA GLY A 92 18.60 -2.14 13.67
C GLY A 92 19.50 -2.88 14.66
N THR A 93 18.98 -3.34 15.81
CA THR A 93 19.78 -3.91 16.92
C THR A 93 20.45 -5.24 16.57
N CYS A 94 19.70 -6.35 16.54
CA CYS A 94 20.19 -7.67 16.14
C CYS A 94 19.13 -8.42 15.33
N ARG A 95 19.52 -9.55 14.69
CA ARG A 95 18.62 -10.34 13.83
C ARG A 95 17.39 -10.83 14.60
N ARG A 96 17.56 -11.35 15.81
CA ARG A 96 16.44 -11.88 16.61
C ARG A 96 15.45 -10.78 17.02
N PHE A 97 15.96 -9.61 17.44
CA PHE A 97 15.13 -8.43 17.70
C PHE A 97 14.36 -8.02 16.44
N ARG A 98 15.05 -7.97 15.30
CA ARG A 98 14.45 -7.61 14.01
C ARG A 98 13.32 -8.57 13.63
N ASP A 99 13.54 -9.87 13.71
CA ASP A 99 12.58 -10.88 13.27
C ASP A 99 11.28 -10.78 14.09
N GLU A 100 11.36 -10.67 15.42
CA GLU A 100 10.18 -10.57 16.29
C GLU A 100 9.50 -9.18 16.26
N ALA A 101 10.28 -8.10 16.20
CA ALA A 101 9.75 -6.75 16.07
C ALA A 101 9.08 -6.52 14.71
N ALA A 102 9.61 -7.15 13.66
CA ALA A 102 9.08 -7.04 12.31
C ALA A 102 7.68 -7.67 12.20
N ASP A 103 7.41 -8.77 12.90
CA ASP A 103 6.07 -9.37 12.93
C ASP A 103 5.03 -8.43 13.54
N VAL A 104 5.39 -7.70 14.61
CA VAL A 104 4.51 -6.68 15.21
C VAL A 104 4.32 -5.51 14.25
N LEU A 105 5.41 -4.93 13.75
CA LEU A 105 5.35 -3.73 12.91
C LEU A 105 4.71 -3.97 11.54
N TYR A 106 5.05 -5.07 10.86
CA TYR A 106 4.57 -5.33 9.50
C TYR A 106 3.35 -6.25 9.45
N GLY A 107 3.16 -7.10 10.47
CA GLY A 107 2.05 -8.05 10.52
C GLY A 107 0.77 -7.48 11.14
N GLU A 108 0.86 -6.59 12.13
CA GLU A 108 -0.33 -6.09 12.85
C GLU A 108 -0.94 -4.83 12.21
N ASN A 109 -0.11 -3.98 11.57
CA ASN A 109 -0.53 -2.73 10.95
C ASN A 109 -1.12 -2.92 9.54
N VAL A 110 -1.85 -1.90 9.07
CA VAL A 110 -2.37 -1.80 7.70
C VAL A 110 -1.49 -0.84 6.91
N PHE A 111 -0.89 -1.31 5.82
CA PHE A 111 -0.06 -0.47 4.95
C PHE A 111 -0.90 0.11 3.83
N ARG A 112 -1.10 1.43 3.83
CA ARG A 112 -1.96 2.13 2.88
C ARG A 112 -1.15 2.82 1.80
N PHE A 113 -1.20 2.29 0.59
CA PHE A 113 -0.54 2.84 -0.59
C PHE A 113 -1.52 3.69 -1.39
N VAL A 114 -1.32 5.01 -1.38
CA VAL A 114 -2.16 5.94 -2.14
C VAL A 114 -1.50 6.25 -3.48
N LEU A 115 -2.18 5.88 -4.55
CA LEU A 115 -1.85 6.19 -5.93
C LEU A 115 -2.71 7.37 -6.38
N SER A 116 -2.14 8.56 -6.33
CA SER A 116 -2.79 9.78 -6.78
C SER A 116 -1.75 10.72 -7.37
N ARG A 117 -2.08 11.40 -8.46
CA ARG A 117 -1.32 12.57 -8.89
C ARG A 117 -1.34 13.57 -7.76
N ASP A 118 -0.15 13.96 -7.34
CA ASP A 118 -0.04 14.91 -6.25
C ASP A 118 -0.65 16.26 -6.67
N ALA A 119 -1.16 17.02 -5.70
CA ALA A 119 -1.79 18.33 -5.95
C ALA A 119 -0.83 19.34 -6.62
N LEU A 120 0.46 18.99 -6.67
CA LEU A 120 1.56 19.76 -7.25
C LEU A 120 1.74 19.51 -8.77
N GLY A 121 0.86 18.74 -9.41
CA GLY A 121 0.83 18.58 -10.87
C GLY A 121 1.98 17.73 -11.45
N TYR A 122 2.64 16.90 -10.63
CA TYR A 122 3.71 16.04 -11.13
C TYR A 122 3.16 15.01 -12.12
N LYS A 123 3.70 15.04 -13.35
CA LYS A 123 3.33 14.11 -14.43
C LYS A 123 3.66 12.65 -14.14
N THR A 124 4.40 12.34 -13.06
CA THR A 124 4.84 10.99 -12.70
C THR A 124 4.16 10.51 -11.45
N VAL A 125 3.31 9.49 -11.60
CA VAL A 125 2.79 8.72 -10.48
C VAL A 125 3.95 7.89 -9.93
N GLY A 126 4.50 8.29 -8.78
CA GLY A 126 5.59 7.57 -8.14
C GLY A 126 5.10 6.22 -7.62
N ASN A 127 5.87 5.15 -7.85
CA ASN A 127 5.51 3.86 -7.28
C ASN A 127 5.93 3.78 -5.81
N SER A 128 4.97 3.96 -4.89
CA SER A 128 5.21 3.90 -3.44
C SER A 128 5.70 2.54 -2.94
N PHE A 129 5.37 1.43 -3.62
CA PHE A 129 5.95 0.12 -3.29
C PHE A 129 7.46 0.11 -3.49
N LEU A 130 8.01 0.86 -4.46
CA LEU A 130 9.46 0.97 -4.68
C LEU A 130 10.21 1.57 -3.48
N TRP A 131 9.51 2.17 -2.52
CA TRP A 131 10.13 2.75 -1.34
C TRP A 131 10.33 1.72 -0.23
N LEU A 132 9.72 0.53 -0.34
CA LEU A 132 9.93 -0.57 0.58
C LEU A 132 10.85 -1.63 -0.05
N PRO A 133 11.86 -2.11 0.70
CA PRO A 133 12.62 -3.29 0.31
C PRO A 133 11.72 -4.51 0.12
N THR A 134 12.09 -5.40 -0.80
CA THR A 134 11.31 -6.63 -1.07
C THR A 134 11.20 -7.53 0.17
N SER A 135 12.23 -7.55 1.02
CA SER A 135 12.19 -8.27 2.30
C SER A 135 11.08 -7.76 3.23
N VAL A 136 10.83 -6.45 3.26
CA VAL A 136 9.77 -5.83 4.05
C VAL A 136 8.39 -6.14 3.45
N LEU A 137 8.25 -6.06 2.12
CA LEU A 137 6.99 -6.38 1.44
C LEU A 137 6.52 -7.80 1.74
N ARG A 138 7.44 -8.75 1.89
CA ARG A 138 7.13 -10.15 2.25
C ARG A 138 6.58 -10.31 3.66
N LEU A 139 6.75 -9.32 4.55
CA LEU A 139 6.29 -9.37 5.93
C LEU A 139 4.94 -8.66 6.13
N ILE A 140 4.45 -7.94 5.13
CA ILE A 140 3.17 -7.20 5.22
C ILE A 140 2.01 -8.19 5.16
N TRP A 141 1.15 -8.18 6.18
CA TRP A 141 -0.04 -9.03 6.22
C TRP A 141 -1.31 -8.32 5.77
N LYS A 142 -1.40 -6.99 5.94
CA LYS A 142 -2.57 -6.19 5.58
C LYS A 142 -2.15 -5.01 4.70
N CYS A 143 -2.75 -4.92 3.53
CA CYS A 143 -2.44 -3.88 2.55
C CYS A 143 -3.73 -3.20 2.09
N GLU A 144 -3.72 -1.87 2.02
CA GLU A 144 -4.76 -1.06 1.40
C GLU A 144 -4.17 -0.30 0.22
N VAL A 145 -4.76 -0.43 -0.96
CA VAL A 145 -4.37 0.28 -2.17
C VAL A 145 -5.51 1.23 -2.54
N VAL A 146 -5.22 2.53 -2.57
CA VAL A 146 -6.20 3.56 -2.93
C VAL A 146 -5.78 4.20 -4.24
N ILE A 147 -6.58 4.07 -5.28
CA ILE A 147 -6.33 4.62 -6.62
C ILE A 147 -7.26 5.82 -6.82
N ARG A 148 -6.70 7.01 -7.00
CA ARG A 148 -7.41 8.29 -7.24
C ARG A 148 -6.84 8.97 -8.48
N GLU A 149 -7.39 8.66 -9.64
CA GLU A 149 -6.82 9.03 -10.94
C GLU A 149 -7.89 9.25 -12.03
N GLU A 150 -7.52 9.98 -13.08
CA GLU A 150 -8.30 10.17 -14.33
C GLU A 150 -8.19 8.92 -15.22
N LEU A 151 -8.81 7.80 -14.84
CA LEU A 151 -8.69 6.52 -15.54
C LEU A 151 -9.27 6.53 -16.97
N HIS A 152 -10.10 7.52 -17.29
CA HIS A 152 -10.62 7.71 -18.64
C HIS A 152 -9.53 8.07 -19.67
N ARG A 153 -8.35 8.47 -19.21
CA ARG A 153 -7.20 8.79 -20.07
C ARG A 153 -6.32 7.56 -20.30
N PRO A 154 -6.11 7.12 -21.57
CA PRO A 154 -5.38 5.89 -21.87
C PRO A 154 -3.98 5.81 -21.28
N GLU A 155 -3.24 6.92 -21.24
CA GLU A 155 -1.89 6.99 -20.68
C GLU A 155 -1.84 6.79 -19.17
N ILE A 156 -2.89 7.22 -18.45
CA ILE A 156 -3.02 7.10 -17.00
C ILE A 156 -3.42 5.69 -16.66
N TYR A 157 -4.48 5.19 -17.30
CA TYR A 157 -4.95 3.82 -17.16
C TYR A 157 -3.81 2.81 -17.33
N ARG A 158 -3.07 2.90 -18.44
CA ARG A 158 -1.92 2.00 -18.72
C ARG A 158 -0.79 2.16 -17.70
N ARG A 159 -0.66 3.32 -17.07
CA ARG A 159 0.35 3.55 -16.02
C ARG A 159 -0.07 2.90 -14.72
N VAL A 160 -1.32 3.09 -14.28
CA VAL A 160 -1.88 2.46 -13.07
C VAL A 160 -1.83 0.94 -13.23
N ARG A 161 -2.24 0.42 -14.38
CA ARG A 161 -2.16 -1.02 -14.67
C ARG A 161 -0.72 -1.56 -14.57
N ARG A 162 0.26 -0.87 -15.18
CA ARG A 162 1.68 -1.24 -15.05
C ARG A 162 2.19 -1.15 -13.62
N TRP A 163 1.73 -0.16 -12.87
CA TRP A 163 2.06 0.00 -11.45
C TRP A 163 1.55 -1.20 -10.65
N LEU A 164 0.29 -1.61 -10.84
CA LEU A 164 -0.29 -2.80 -10.20
C LEU A 164 0.45 -4.08 -10.59
N ALA A 165 0.72 -4.28 -11.89
CA ALA A 165 1.47 -5.44 -12.38
C ALA A 165 2.87 -5.52 -11.75
N HIS A 166 3.55 -4.38 -11.62
CA HIS A 166 4.85 -4.33 -10.97
C HIS A 166 4.76 -4.62 -9.47
N THR A 167 3.73 -4.12 -8.79
CA THR A 167 3.47 -4.43 -7.38
C THR A 167 3.26 -5.93 -7.18
N VAL A 168 2.47 -6.57 -8.04
CA VAL A 168 2.26 -8.03 -8.02
C VAL A 168 3.58 -8.78 -8.21
N ALA A 169 4.37 -8.40 -9.22
CA ALA A 169 5.67 -9.01 -9.48
C ALA A 169 6.65 -8.88 -8.30
N ARG A 170 6.58 -7.76 -7.55
CA ARG A 170 7.45 -7.53 -6.40
C ARG A 170 7.03 -8.27 -5.14
N LEU A 171 5.72 -8.44 -4.91
CA LEU A 171 5.22 -9.28 -3.83
C LEU A 171 5.61 -10.74 -4.07
N GLY A 172 5.47 -11.19 -5.32
CA GLY A 172 5.82 -12.56 -5.74
C GLY A 172 4.94 -13.63 -5.11
N GLU A 173 5.22 -14.89 -5.39
CA GLU A 173 4.40 -16.03 -4.93
C GLU A 173 4.52 -16.32 -3.42
N GLY A 174 5.59 -15.83 -2.78
CA GLY A 174 5.88 -16.05 -1.36
C GLY A 174 5.52 -14.88 -0.44
N HIS A 175 4.51 -14.07 -0.78
CA HIS A 175 4.09 -12.96 0.06
C HIS A 175 3.34 -13.43 1.31
N ALA A 176 3.45 -12.71 2.43
CA ALA A 176 2.65 -12.98 3.64
C ALA A 176 1.29 -12.26 3.67
N LEU A 177 0.88 -11.65 2.55
CA LEU A 177 -0.35 -10.86 2.47
C LEU A 177 -1.60 -11.72 2.75
N ARG A 178 -2.35 -11.37 3.80
CA ARG A 178 -3.58 -12.03 4.23
C ARG A 178 -4.82 -11.24 3.87
N GLU A 179 -4.74 -9.91 3.99
CA GLU A 179 -5.84 -8.99 3.68
C GLU A 179 -5.39 -7.94 2.67
N LEU A 180 -6.10 -7.85 1.55
CA LEU A 180 -5.93 -6.80 0.55
C LEU A 180 -7.23 -6.02 0.39
N ARG A 181 -7.16 -4.70 0.60
CA ARG A 181 -8.25 -3.76 0.30
C ARG A 181 -7.83 -2.90 -0.88
N VAL A 182 -8.70 -2.75 -1.87
CA VAL A 182 -8.46 -1.92 -3.05
C VAL A 182 -9.64 -0.98 -3.20
N SER A 183 -9.38 0.32 -3.25
CA SER A 183 -10.40 1.32 -3.52
C SER A 183 -10.05 2.05 -4.81
N ILE A 184 -10.96 2.05 -5.77
CA ILE A 184 -10.80 2.77 -7.04
C ILE A 184 -11.75 3.95 -7.08
N GLN A 185 -11.17 5.13 -7.27
CA GLN A 185 -11.89 6.37 -7.46
C GLN A 185 -11.38 6.98 -8.77
N ASN A 186 -12.24 6.96 -9.78
CA ASN A 186 -12.08 7.67 -11.03
C ASN A 186 -12.70 9.06 -10.90
N GLY A 187 -12.07 10.06 -11.49
CA GLY A 187 -12.47 11.45 -11.33
C GLY A 187 -11.57 12.40 -12.06
N ASP A 188 -11.74 13.69 -11.82
CA ASP A 188 -10.99 14.76 -12.45
C ASP A 188 -10.18 15.56 -11.43
N PHE A 189 -9.02 16.06 -11.86
CA PHE A 189 -8.23 17.00 -11.08
C PHE A 189 -8.61 18.43 -11.43
N VAL A 190 -9.51 19.02 -10.64
CA VAL A 190 -9.98 20.39 -10.81
C VAL A 190 -8.99 21.36 -10.17
N GLN A 191 -8.65 22.43 -10.89
CA GLN A 191 -7.82 23.50 -10.33
C GLN A 191 -8.64 24.22 -9.26
N THR A 192 -8.18 24.14 -8.01
CA THR A 192 -8.82 24.89 -6.94
C THR A 192 -8.49 26.36 -7.13
N ALA A 193 -9.49 27.24 -7.00
CA ALA A 193 -9.31 28.68 -7.18
C ALA A 193 -8.11 29.17 -6.36
N PRO A 194 -7.28 30.08 -6.92
CA PRO A 194 -6.10 30.58 -6.21
C PRO A 194 -6.56 31.21 -4.90
N ARG A 195 -6.22 30.61 -3.76
CA ARG A 195 -6.33 31.32 -2.48
C ARG A 195 -5.46 32.58 -2.61
N MET A 196 -5.99 33.72 -2.20
CA MET A 196 -5.39 35.06 -2.36
C MET A 196 -3.94 35.22 -1.85
N PHE A 197 -3.36 34.19 -1.24
CA PHE A 197 -2.00 34.16 -0.68
C PHE A 197 -1.09 33.11 -1.33
N SER A 198 -1.30 32.76 -2.61
CA SER A 198 -0.43 31.81 -3.34
C SER A 198 0.95 32.39 -3.59
N ILE A 199 1.83 32.21 -2.61
CA ILE A 199 3.27 32.38 -2.77
C ILE A 199 3.73 31.34 -3.79
N GLN A 200 4.08 31.80 -5.00
CA GLN A 200 4.63 31.05 -6.14
C GLN A 200 3.58 30.23 -6.95
N ASN A 201 3.85 30.04 -8.25
CA ASN A 201 3.00 29.48 -9.32
C ASN A 201 2.48 28.03 -9.12
N LEU A 202 2.30 27.58 -7.89
CA LEU A 202 1.76 26.27 -7.52
C LEU A 202 0.24 26.27 -7.68
N ARG A 203 -0.23 25.80 -8.83
CA ARG A 203 -1.64 25.48 -9.03
C ARG A 203 -1.95 24.22 -8.23
N LEU A 204 -2.61 24.37 -7.09
CA LEU A 204 -3.16 23.25 -6.35
C LEU A 204 -4.32 22.65 -7.15
N GLN A 205 -4.29 21.32 -7.32
CA GLN A 205 -5.40 20.56 -7.88
C GLN A 205 -6.07 19.75 -6.77
N ALA A 206 -7.40 19.78 -6.75
CA ALA A 206 -8.22 18.89 -5.94
C ALA A 206 -8.74 17.75 -6.82
N PHE A 207 -8.81 16.54 -6.28
CA PHE A 207 -9.41 15.40 -6.97
C PHE A 207 -10.90 15.35 -6.65
N GLU A 208 -11.73 15.43 -7.68
CA GLU A 208 -13.18 15.33 -7.59
C GLU A 208 -13.60 13.98 -8.20
N PRO A 209 -14.07 13.02 -7.37
CA PRO A 209 -14.54 11.74 -7.89
C PRO A 209 -15.80 11.93 -8.72
N TRP A 210 -15.95 11.12 -9.77
CA TRP A 210 -17.19 11.07 -10.54
C TRP A 210 -18.32 10.43 -9.70
N GLU A 211 -19.50 11.04 -9.77
CA GLU A 211 -20.73 10.63 -9.07
C GLU A 211 -21.91 10.58 -10.06
N GLY A 212 -22.96 9.81 -9.75
CA GLY A 212 -24.19 9.77 -10.56
C GLY A 212 -24.01 9.08 -11.92
N GLU A 213 -24.47 9.69 -13.02
CA GLU A 213 -24.38 9.09 -14.36
C GLU A 213 -22.92 8.83 -14.81
N GLU A 214 -21.98 9.64 -14.34
CA GLU A 214 -20.55 9.46 -14.64
C GLU A 214 -19.96 8.24 -13.92
N GLU A 215 -20.59 7.77 -12.83
CA GLU A 215 -20.20 6.57 -12.11
C GLU A 215 -20.35 5.32 -12.99
N GLU A 216 -21.45 5.21 -13.75
CA GLU A 216 -21.65 4.11 -14.69
C GLU A 216 -20.59 4.12 -15.79
N ARG A 217 -20.21 5.31 -16.28
CA ARG A 217 -19.10 5.46 -17.22
C ARG A 217 -17.76 5.10 -16.58
N ALA A 218 -17.57 5.39 -15.29
CA ALA A 218 -16.36 5.05 -14.55
C ALA A 218 -16.16 3.53 -14.44
N LYS A 219 -17.26 2.75 -14.31
CA LYS A 219 -17.21 1.29 -14.27
C LYS A 219 -16.58 0.69 -15.53
N GLY A 220 -16.64 1.37 -16.69
CA GLY A 220 -15.91 0.95 -17.90
C GLY A 220 -14.39 0.83 -17.73
N PHE A 221 -13.81 1.46 -16.70
CA PHE A 221 -12.37 1.42 -16.39
C PHE A 221 -12.02 0.45 -15.25
N GLN A 222 -12.97 -0.34 -14.76
CA GLN A 222 -12.77 -1.27 -13.63
C GLN A 222 -11.64 -2.29 -13.85
N PHE A 223 -11.41 -2.71 -15.10
CA PHE A 223 -10.37 -3.70 -15.46
C PHE A 223 -8.94 -3.22 -15.21
N VAL A 224 -8.75 -1.99 -14.72
CA VAL A 224 -7.44 -1.54 -14.24
C VAL A 224 -6.87 -2.47 -13.15
N VAL A 225 -7.73 -3.15 -12.37
CA VAL A 225 -7.33 -4.09 -11.30
C VAL A 225 -6.94 -5.48 -11.76
N GLU A 226 -7.13 -5.84 -13.03
CA GLU A 226 -6.81 -7.18 -13.54
C GLU A 226 -5.42 -7.71 -13.14
N PRO A 227 -4.33 -6.89 -13.10
CA PRO A 227 -3.03 -7.39 -12.69
C PRO A 227 -3.00 -7.99 -11.27
N LEU A 228 -3.92 -7.57 -10.39
CA LEU A 228 -4.02 -8.11 -9.03
C LEU A 228 -4.40 -9.59 -9.00
N ALA A 229 -5.04 -10.11 -10.06
CA ALA A 229 -5.33 -11.53 -10.21
C ALA A 229 -4.07 -12.42 -10.19
N GLY A 230 -2.88 -11.84 -10.40
CA GLY A 230 -1.60 -12.54 -10.26
C GLY A 230 -1.17 -12.78 -8.82
N LEU A 231 -1.77 -12.10 -7.82
CA LEU A 231 -1.54 -12.38 -6.40
C LEU A 231 -2.40 -13.57 -5.99
N ARG A 232 -1.79 -14.61 -5.41
CA ARG A 232 -2.47 -15.86 -5.02
C ARG A 232 -2.37 -16.08 -3.52
N GLY A 233 -3.29 -16.85 -2.95
CA GLY A 233 -3.32 -17.16 -1.53
C GLY A 233 -3.69 -15.99 -0.61
N VAL A 234 -4.27 -14.91 -1.14
CA VAL A 234 -4.77 -13.80 -0.30
C VAL A 234 -6.10 -14.22 0.30
N ARG A 235 -6.17 -14.29 1.64
CA ARG A 235 -7.32 -14.86 2.35
C ARG A 235 -8.57 -13.98 2.28
N LYS A 236 -8.37 -12.67 2.34
CA LYS A 236 -9.46 -11.69 2.35
C LYS A 236 -9.15 -10.59 1.35
N VAL A 237 -9.98 -10.46 0.33
CA VAL A 237 -9.88 -9.42 -0.68
C VAL A 237 -11.16 -8.60 -0.67
N SER A 238 -11.04 -7.28 -0.66
CA SER A 238 -12.15 -6.35 -0.78
C SER A 238 -11.79 -5.29 -1.82
N ILE A 239 -12.58 -5.19 -2.87
CA ILE A 239 -12.41 -4.20 -3.93
C ILE A 239 -13.67 -3.33 -3.91
N THR A 240 -13.51 -2.01 -3.77
CA THR A 240 -14.61 -1.04 -3.63
C THR A 240 -14.39 0.18 -4.52
N GLY A 241 -15.44 0.99 -4.68
CA GLY A 241 -15.43 2.21 -5.50
C GLY A 241 -16.00 1.94 -6.89
N HIS A 242 -15.39 2.50 -7.94
CA HIS A 242 -15.86 2.38 -9.33
C HIS A 242 -15.55 1.02 -9.97
N VAL A 243 -16.03 -0.05 -9.34
CA VAL A 243 -15.90 -1.44 -9.74
C VAL A 243 -17.23 -2.15 -9.48
N GLU A 244 -17.66 -2.94 -10.44
CA GLU A 244 -18.83 -3.80 -10.32
C GLU A 244 -18.58 -4.93 -9.30
N GLU A 245 -19.59 -5.23 -8.47
CA GLU A 245 -19.46 -6.23 -7.41
C GLU A 245 -19.13 -7.62 -7.97
N GLY A 246 -19.67 -7.98 -9.13
CA GLY A 246 -19.39 -9.24 -9.82
C GLY A 246 -17.90 -9.39 -10.16
N LEU A 247 -17.29 -8.35 -10.74
CA LEU A 247 -15.86 -8.36 -11.03
C LEU A 247 -15.02 -8.35 -9.75
N ALA A 248 -15.40 -7.54 -8.75
CA ALA A 248 -14.70 -7.47 -7.46
C ALA A 248 -14.63 -8.85 -6.78
N LYS A 249 -15.76 -9.57 -6.77
CA LYS A 249 -15.86 -10.93 -6.23
C LYS A 249 -15.03 -11.92 -7.06
N ALA A 250 -15.12 -11.88 -8.38
CA ALA A 250 -14.36 -12.76 -9.27
C ALA A 250 -12.84 -12.57 -9.08
N VAL A 251 -12.35 -11.33 -9.01
CA VAL A 251 -10.94 -11.04 -8.71
C VAL A 251 -10.55 -11.57 -7.33
N GLY A 252 -11.41 -11.39 -6.32
CA GLY A 252 -11.17 -11.89 -4.97
C GLY A 252 -11.08 -13.42 -4.87
N GLU A 253 -11.98 -14.14 -5.54
CA GLU A 253 -11.97 -15.61 -5.61
C GLU A 253 -10.69 -16.12 -6.28
N VAL A 254 -10.33 -15.53 -7.41
CA VAL A 254 -9.11 -15.82 -8.17
C VAL A 254 -7.88 -15.59 -7.29
N MET A 255 -7.82 -14.50 -6.54
CA MET A 255 -6.73 -14.22 -5.59
C MET A 255 -6.69 -15.18 -4.39
N GLY A 256 -7.83 -15.72 -3.97
CA GLY A 256 -7.96 -16.70 -2.88
C GLY A 256 -7.54 -18.12 -3.26
N MET A 257 -7.45 -18.43 -4.56
CA MET A 257 -7.01 -19.75 -5.03
C MET A 257 -5.57 -20.09 -4.60
N LYS A 258 -5.30 -21.38 -4.44
CA LYS A 258 -3.97 -21.91 -4.13
C LYS A 258 -3.00 -21.69 -5.29
N VAL A 259 -1.72 -21.59 -4.98
CA VAL A 259 -0.63 -21.54 -5.97
C VAL A 259 -0.68 -22.80 -6.84
N GLY A 260 -0.65 -22.64 -8.17
CA GLY A 260 -0.74 -23.74 -9.14
C GLY A 260 -2.02 -23.78 -9.98
N TRP A 261 -2.96 -22.85 -9.78
CA TRP A 261 -4.13 -22.73 -10.66
C TRP A 261 -3.73 -22.23 -12.06
N GLY A 262 -4.31 -22.84 -13.11
CA GLY A 262 -3.94 -22.64 -14.53
C GLY A 262 -4.15 -21.23 -15.09
N GLY A 263 -4.71 -20.31 -14.31
CA GLY A 263 -4.95 -18.94 -14.73
C GLY A 263 -6.31 -18.76 -15.41
N ILE A 264 -6.75 -17.50 -15.48
CA ILE A 264 -7.88 -17.13 -16.32
C ILE A 264 -7.36 -17.11 -17.76
N GLY A 265 -8.12 -17.66 -18.69
CA GLY A 265 -7.81 -17.57 -20.11
C GLY A 265 -7.64 -16.12 -20.55
N LYS A 266 -6.76 -15.89 -21.54
CA LYS A 266 -6.69 -14.58 -22.18
C LYS A 266 -7.91 -14.41 -23.07
N ARG A 267 -8.56 -13.26 -22.99
CA ARG A 267 -9.67 -12.94 -23.88
C ARG A 267 -9.14 -12.62 -25.27
N GLU A 268 -9.67 -13.32 -26.28
CA GLU A 268 -9.33 -13.06 -27.67
C GLU A 268 -10.17 -11.92 -28.23
N TYR A 269 -9.51 -10.99 -28.93
CA TYR A 269 -10.17 -9.87 -29.58
C TYR A 269 -9.94 -9.97 -31.08
N ALA A 270 -11.00 -9.71 -31.86
CA ALA A 270 -10.90 -9.66 -33.30
C ALA A 270 -9.79 -8.68 -33.76
N CYS A 271 -9.13 -9.02 -34.86
CA CYS A 271 -8.17 -8.15 -35.50
C CYS A 271 -8.77 -7.60 -36.79
N ARG A 272 -8.61 -6.30 -37.03
CA ARG A 272 -9.02 -5.66 -38.28
C ARG A 272 -7.80 -5.17 -39.03
N ASN A 273 -7.80 -5.39 -40.34
CA ASN A 273 -6.84 -4.79 -41.24
C ASN A 273 -7.12 -3.29 -41.39
N VAL A 274 -6.19 -2.45 -40.96
CA VAL A 274 -6.26 -1.00 -41.13
C VAL A 274 -5.09 -0.49 -41.94
N LEU A 275 -5.34 0.48 -42.82
CA LEU A 275 -4.29 1.18 -43.55
C LEU A 275 -3.73 2.31 -42.70
N ARG A 276 -2.49 2.16 -42.21
CA ARG A 276 -1.83 3.19 -41.40
C ARG A 276 -0.65 3.79 -42.17
N LYS A 277 -0.50 5.11 -42.09
CA LYS A 277 0.70 5.81 -42.58
C LYS A 277 1.67 5.89 -41.41
N LYS A 278 2.88 5.32 -41.54
CA LYS A 278 3.94 5.51 -40.53
C LYS A 278 4.38 6.98 -40.55
N ARG A 279 4.82 7.49 -39.40
CA ARG A 279 5.40 8.84 -39.31
C ARG A 279 6.56 8.92 -40.32
N HIS A 280 6.49 9.85 -41.28
CA HIS A 280 7.43 10.04 -42.41
C HIS A 280 7.35 9.05 -43.60
N ALA A 281 6.46 8.05 -43.59
CA ALA A 281 6.29 7.18 -44.75
C ALA A 281 5.31 7.79 -45.76
N ILE A 282 5.64 7.75 -47.06
CA ILE A 282 4.77 8.23 -48.14
C ILE A 282 3.61 7.24 -48.37
N LYS A 283 3.90 5.94 -48.37
CA LYS A 283 2.92 4.87 -48.62
C LYS A 283 2.23 4.40 -47.33
N LYS A 284 0.92 4.15 -47.40
CA LYS A 284 0.16 3.49 -46.34
C LYS A 284 0.51 2.00 -46.34
N THR A 285 0.67 1.40 -45.16
CA THR A 285 0.86 -0.04 -44.99
C THR A 285 -0.36 -0.64 -44.33
N ARG A 286 -0.78 -1.84 -44.79
CA ARG A 286 -1.79 -2.64 -44.09
C ARG A 286 -1.18 -3.14 -42.80
N MET A 287 -1.82 -2.83 -41.68
CA MET A 287 -1.46 -3.32 -40.36
C MET A 287 -2.67 -4.01 -39.75
N MET A 288 -2.46 -5.22 -39.23
CA MET A 288 -3.42 -5.88 -38.35
C MET A 288 -3.42 -5.13 -37.01
N VAL A 289 -4.57 -4.60 -36.62
CA VAL A 289 -4.74 -3.93 -35.33
C VAL A 289 -5.90 -4.59 -34.60
N SER A 290 -5.70 -4.90 -33.32
CA SER A 290 -6.75 -5.43 -32.48
C SER A 290 -7.88 -4.42 -32.33
N THR A 291 -9.14 -4.89 -32.39
CA THR A 291 -10.33 -4.06 -32.11
C THR A 291 -10.46 -3.70 -30.63
N LYS A 292 -9.60 -4.26 -29.79
CA LYS A 292 -9.57 -4.05 -28.35
C LYS A 292 -9.39 -2.56 -27.99
N ARG A 293 -10.32 -2.03 -27.20
CA ARG A 293 -10.19 -0.73 -26.53
C ARG A 293 -9.24 -0.84 -25.35
N PHE A 294 -8.57 0.27 -25.00
CA PHE A 294 -7.51 0.24 -23.98
C PHE A 294 -8.00 -0.15 -22.56
N TRP A 295 -9.28 0.05 -22.28
CA TRP A 295 -9.93 -0.25 -21.01
C TRP A 295 -10.58 -1.63 -20.96
N GLN A 296 -10.66 -2.33 -22.09
CA GLN A 296 -11.26 -3.67 -22.15
C GLN A 296 -10.36 -4.73 -21.47
N PRO A 297 -10.96 -5.77 -20.88
CA PRO A 297 -10.24 -6.78 -20.10
C PRO A 297 -9.18 -7.53 -20.93
N GLU A 298 -8.08 -7.95 -20.32
CA GLU A 298 -7.15 -8.94 -20.90
C GLU A 298 -7.54 -10.37 -20.56
N LEU A 299 -8.26 -10.56 -19.46
CA LEU A 299 -8.65 -11.87 -18.96
C LEU A 299 -10.13 -12.12 -19.27
N ASP A 300 -10.47 -13.37 -19.51
CA ASP A 300 -11.85 -13.79 -19.73
C ASP A 300 -12.56 -14.02 -18.39
N TRP A 301 -13.19 -12.97 -17.86
CA TRP A 301 -13.85 -13.01 -16.57
C TRP A 301 -15.21 -13.72 -16.59
N GLY A 302 -15.79 -14.04 -17.75
CA GLY A 302 -17.10 -14.71 -17.88
C GLY A 302 -18.32 -13.96 -17.33
N VAL A 303 -18.14 -12.82 -16.66
CA VAL A 303 -19.22 -12.06 -15.99
C VAL A 303 -19.75 -10.90 -16.84
N VAL A 304 -18.93 -10.36 -17.75
CA VAL A 304 -19.30 -9.18 -18.53
C VAL A 304 -19.92 -9.66 -19.85
N GLY A 305 -21.25 -9.62 -19.92
CA GLY A 305 -22.03 -10.04 -21.08
C GLY A 305 -21.53 -9.37 -22.36
N ASP A 306 -21.37 -10.16 -23.42
CA ASP A 306 -20.91 -9.67 -24.72
C ASP A 306 -21.86 -8.63 -25.34
N GLU A 307 -23.10 -8.56 -24.87
CA GLU A 307 -24.18 -7.72 -25.40
C GLU A 307 -23.99 -6.23 -25.11
N GLU A 308 -23.39 -5.83 -23.98
CA GLU A 308 -23.21 -4.40 -23.63
C GLU A 308 -22.06 -3.73 -24.41
N MET A 309 -21.14 -4.51 -24.99
CA MET A 309 -19.99 -3.95 -25.71
C MET A 309 -20.21 -3.76 -27.22
N GLY A 310 -21.32 -4.29 -27.76
CA GLY A 310 -21.65 -4.26 -29.19
C GLY A 310 -22.58 -3.12 -29.63
N GLY A 311 -23.31 -2.47 -28.70
CA GLY A 311 -24.45 -1.60 -29.02
C GLY A 311 -24.15 -0.16 -29.46
N GLY A 312 -22.89 0.23 -29.58
CA GLY A 312 -22.52 1.54 -30.16
C GLY A 312 -22.61 1.50 -31.68
N GLN A 313 -23.82 1.45 -32.23
CA GLN A 313 -24.08 1.52 -33.67
C GLN A 313 -23.42 2.80 -34.20
N VAL A 314 -22.27 2.64 -34.87
CA VAL A 314 -21.61 3.72 -35.57
C VAL A 314 -22.55 4.10 -36.72
N MET A 315 -23.30 5.19 -36.55
CA MET A 315 -23.95 5.87 -37.67
C MET A 315 -22.84 6.36 -38.60
N VAL A 316 -22.45 5.50 -39.54
CA VAL A 316 -21.67 5.90 -40.70
C VAL A 316 -22.63 6.66 -41.59
N GLY A 317 -22.74 7.98 -41.36
CA GLY A 317 -23.32 8.89 -42.33
C GLY A 317 -22.47 8.83 -43.60
N GLY A 318 -23.04 8.27 -44.65
CA GLY A 318 -22.51 8.33 -46.01
C GLY A 318 -22.70 9.71 -46.62
#